data_AF-A0A0K8TD67-F1
#
_entry.id   AF-A0A0K8TD67-F1
#
_cell.length_a   1.000
_cell.length_b   1.000
_cell.length_c   1.000
_cell.angle_alpha   90.00
_cell.angle_beta   90.00
_cell.angle_gamma   90.00
#
_symmetry.space_group_name_H-M   'P 1'
#
loop_
_entity.id
_entity.type
_entity.pdbx_description
1 polymer ?
#
loop_
_entity_poly.entity_id
_entity_poly.type
_entity_poly.pdbx_seq_one_letter_code
_entity_poly.pdbx_strand_id
1 'polypeptide(L)'
;SVVPRSSSSSKFRAGTTGRSNSLQVYKLEDYIIVKMYIKLRGQDGKQSVVTVSKTDTIVSLKSKVEKEFGIGKSKQRLFFAGKQLEDGYKLFDYKINVNDTVQVMEKPVLEAIKDSDRTDSSPTKNKKAPAEVPCVSPYFTIGDIVDACDATFGAWFEGKVIEIFSYPPEEEIYYKVQFSHT
;
A
#
# COMPACT_ATOMS: atom_id res chain seq x y z
N SER A 1 30.35 -40.12 27.53
CA SER A 1 31.30 -40.06 26.40
C SER A 1 30.67 -39.28 25.27
N VAL A 2 31.03 -38.01 25.15
CA VAL A 2 30.44 -37.05 24.20
C VAL A 2 31.40 -36.91 23.03
N VAL A 3 30.94 -37.19 21.81
CA VAL A 3 31.62 -36.79 20.58
C VAL A 3 30.57 -36.32 19.58
N PRO A 4 30.45 -35.02 19.27
CA PRO A 4 29.67 -34.59 18.12
C PRO A 4 30.54 -34.69 16.87
N ARG A 5 29.98 -35.36 15.84
CA ARG A 5 30.56 -35.48 14.51
C ARG A 5 30.62 -34.10 13.85
N SER A 6 31.79 -33.74 13.34
CA SER A 6 32.05 -32.53 12.56
C SER A 6 31.23 -32.52 11.28
N SER A 7 30.30 -31.57 11.14
CA SER A 7 29.62 -31.27 9.88
C SER A 7 30.52 -30.37 9.02
N SER A 8 31.15 -30.98 8.02
CA SER A 8 31.99 -30.35 7.01
C SER A 8 31.16 -29.34 6.19
N SER A 9 31.39 -28.04 6.40
CA SER A 9 30.85 -26.98 5.54
C SER A 9 31.75 -26.84 4.31
N SER A 10 31.30 -27.34 3.17
CA SER A 10 31.96 -27.15 1.88
C SER A 10 31.72 -25.72 1.39
N LYS A 11 32.72 -24.86 1.56
CA LYS A 11 32.76 -23.52 0.94
C LYS A 11 33.15 -23.67 -0.53
N PHE A 12 32.20 -23.53 -1.44
CA PHE A 12 32.52 -23.32 -2.85
C PHE A 12 32.99 -21.87 -3.07
N ARG A 13 34.16 -21.73 -3.68
CA ARG A 13 34.78 -20.46 -4.09
C ARG A 13 33.90 -19.75 -5.15
N ALA A 14 33.58 -18.48 -4.90
CA ALA A 14 32.94 -17.61 -5.88
C ALA A 14 34.00 -17.07 -6.87
N GLY A 15 33.82 -17.40 -8.14
CA GLY A 15 34.51 -16.79 -9.27
C GLY A 15 33.50 -16.07 -10.16
N THR A 16 33.82 -14.81 -10.45
CA THR A 16 33.36 -13.96 -11.56
C THR A 16 31.97 -13.32 -11.46
N THR A 17 32.02 -12.00 -11.65
CA THR A 17 30.95 -11.00 -11.69
C THR A 17 29.87 -11.28 -12.74
N GLY A 18 28.65 -11.47 -12.25
CA GLY A 18 27.40 -11.30 -12.98
C GLY A 18 26.31 -11.02 -11.95
N ARG A 19 25.52 -9.96 -12.11
CA ARG A 19 24.30 -9.75 -11.30
C ARG A 19 23.34 -10.90 -11.62
N SER A 20 23.45 -11.98 -10.86
CA SER A 20 22.75 -13.23 -11.13
C SER A 20 21.27 -13.08 -10.73
N ASN A 21 20.37 -13.34 -11.69
CA ASN A 21 18.92 -13.55 -11.49
C ASN A 21 18.59 -14.83 -10.69
N SER A 22 19.49 -15.23 -9.80
CA SER A 22 19.40 -16.48 -9.05
C SER A 22 18.60 -16.28 -7.77
N LEU A 23 17.63 -17.16 -7.57
CA LEU A 23 16.98 -17.37 -6.29
C LEU A 23 17.97 -18.00 -5.30
N GLN A 24 17.88 -17.64 -4.01
CA GLN A 24 18.62 -18.30 -2.94
C GLN A 24 17.74 -19.37 -2.29
N VAL A 25 18.23 -20.60 -2.21
CA VAL A 25 17.45 -21.76 -1.76
C VAL A 25 18.03 -22.28 -0.44
N TYR A 26 17.19 -22.38 0.59
CA TYR A 26 17.54 -22.93 1.89
C TYR A 26 16.70 -24.18 2.18
N LYS A 27 17.35 -25.29 2.50
CA LYS A 27 16.68 -26.56 2.83
C LYS A 27 16.60 -26.71 4.35
N LEU A 28 15.39 -26.82 4.87
CA LEU A 28 15.09 -27.28 6.23
C LEU A 28 14.41 -28.65 6.13
N GLU A 29 14.35 -29.39 7.25
CA GLU A 29 14.00 -30.81 7.29
C GLU A 29 12.68 -31.14 6.57
N ASP A 30 11.71 -30.19 6.55
CA ASP A 30 10.40 -30.36 5.90
C ASP A 30 10.03 -29.29 4.84
N TYR A 31 10.90 -28.31 4.55
CA TYR A 31 10.57 -27.20 3.64
C TYR A 31 11.78 -26.58 2.94
N ILE A 32 11.54 -26.09 1.72
CA ILE A 32 12.50 -25.31 0.95
C ILE A 32 12.08 -23.83 1.01
N ILE A 33 12.91 -22.99 1.62
CA ILE A 33 12.71 -21.53 1.60
C ILE A 33 13.46 -20.98 0.39
N VAL A 34 12.72 -20.37 -0.54
CA VAL A 34 13.29 -19.71 -1.71
C VAL A 34 13.20 -18.20 -1.51
N LYS A 35 14.35 -17.54 -1.34
CA LYS A 35 14.44 -16.08 -1.32
C LYS A 35 14.70 -15.56 -2.73
N MET A 36 13.95 -14.54 -3.10
CA MET A 36 14.11 -13.74 -4.31
C MET A 36 14.40 -12.30 -3.95
N TYR A 37 14.66 -11.47 -4.95
CA TYR A 37 14.86 -10.04 -4.75
C TYR A 37 13.94 -9.26 -5.68
N ILE A 38 13.40 -8.17 -5.14
CA ILE A 38 12.51 -7.24 -5.86
C ILE A 38 13.03 -5.82 -5.71
N LYS A 39 12.63 -4.94 -6.63
CA LYS A 39 12.98 -3.52 -6.60
C LYS A 39 11.85 -2.75 -5.94
N LEU A 40 12.22 -1.81 -5.08
CA LEU A 40 11.33 -0.79 -4.54
C LEU A 40 11.66 0.53 -5.24
N ARG A 41 10.63 1.29 -5.64
CA ARG A 41 10.78 2.62 -6.24
C ARG A 41 9.90 3.62 -5.51
N GLY A 42 10.51 4.64 -4.92
CA GLY A 42 9.81 5.78 -4.32
C GLY A 42 9.32 6.79 -5.37
N GLN A 43 8.41 7.67 -4.96
CA GLN A 43 7.90 8.78 -5.78
C GLN A 43 8.97 9.83 -6.09
N ASP A 44 9.97 9.96 -5.22
CA ASP A 44 11.18 10.77 -5.37
C ASP A 44 12.17 10.19 -6.40
N GLY A 45 11.87 9.01 -6.96
CA GLY A 45 12.76 8.28 -7.87
C GLY A 45 13.82 7.43 -7.17
N LYS A 46 13.90 7.45 -5.82
CA LYS A 46 14.82 6.60 -5.05
C LYS A 46 14.47 5.13 -5.28
N GLN A 47 15.49 4.31 -5.49
CA GLN A 47 15.33 2.85 -5.65
C GLN A 47 16.13 2.09 -4.60
N SER A 48 15.57 1.00 -4.11
CA SER A 48 16.28 0.01 -3.27
C SER A 48 15.91 -1.40 -3.71
N VAL A 49 16.75 -2.38 -3.40
CA VAL A 49 16.52 -3.80 -3.71
C VAL A 49 16.39 -4.54 -2.39
N VAL A 50 15.29 -5.28 -2.23
CA VAL A 50 15.01 -6.03 -1.01
C VAL A 50 14.87 -7.52 -1.27
N THR A 51 15.39 -8.33 -0.34
CA THR A 51 15.26 -9.78 -0.38
C THR A 51 13.93 -10.19 0.26
N VAL A 52 13.12 -10.98 -0.45
CA VAL A 52 11.77 -11.41 -0.07
C VAL A 52 11.54 -12.89 -0.41
N SER A 53 10.53 -13.51 0.20
CA SER A 53 9.98 -14.81 -0.24
C SER A 53 8.64 -14.60 -0.94
N LYS A 54 8.26 -15.47 -1.89
CA LYS A 54 6.90 -15.44 -2.47
C LYS A 54 5.79 -15.60 -1.42
N THR A 55 6.11 -16.25 -0.30
CA THR A 55 5.19 -16.46 0.82
C THR A 55 5.12 -15.29 1.80
N ASP A 56 5.97 -14.27 1.63
CA ASP A 56 5.95 -13.06 2.46
C ASP A 56 4.62 -12.33 2.29
N THR A 57 4.08 -11.82 3.39
CA THR A 57 2.88 -10.97 3.39
C THR A 57 3.22 -9.54 2.99
N ILE A 58 2.22 -8.77 2.56
CA ILE A 58 2.39 -7.35 2.28
C ILE A 58 2.84 -6.57 3.52
N VAL A 59 2.36 -6.94 4.72
CA VAL A 59 2.83 -6.36 5.99
C VAL A 59 4.35 -6.55 6.20
N SER A 60 4.88 -7.72 5.86
CA SER A 60 6.32 -8.00 5.91
C SER A 60 7.08 -7.11 4.92
N LEU A 61 6.54 -6.92 3.71
CA LEU A 61 7.13 -6.02 2.71
C LEU A 61 7.11 -4.56 3.18
N LYS A 62 6.00 -4.06 3.76
CA LYS A 62 5.92 -2.71 4.34
C LYS A 62 6.97 -2.46 5.42
N SER A 63 7.27 -3.49 6.21
CA SER A 63 8.34 -3.43 7.22
C SER A 63 9.74 -3.30 6.60
N LYS A 64 9.97 -3.85 5.41
CA LYS A 64 11.22 -3.66 4.66
C LYS A 64 11.27 -2.27 4.03
N VAL A 65 10.15 -1.78 3.49
CA VAL A 65 10.03 -0.42 2.96
C VAL A 65 10.30 0.62 4.03
N GLU A 66 9.81 0.44 5.26
CA GLU A 66 10.07 1.34 6.39
C GLU A 66 11.57 1.45 6.70
N LYS A 67 12.31 0.34 6.62
CA LYS A 67 13.76 0.33 6.82
C LYS A 67 14.53 1.04 5.70
N GLU A 68 14.11 0.88 4.46
CA GLU A 68 14.81 1.40 3.27
C GLU A 68 14.46 2.86 2.96
N PHE A 69 13.21 3.26 3.20
CA PHE A 69 12.66 4.57 2.84
C PHE A 69 12.30 5.44 4.05
N GLY A 70 12.25 4.90 5.28
CA GLY A 70 11.92 5.66 6.48
C GLY A 70 10.44 6.01 6.64
N ILE A 71 9.57 5.52 5.75
CA ILE A 71 8.13 5.82 5.75
C ILE A 71 7.43 4.86 6.73
N GLY A 72 6.67 5.37 7.69
CA GLY A 72 5.93 4.52 8.64
C GLY A 72 4.89 3.64 7.95
N LYS A 73 4.72 2.38 8.40
CA LYS A 73 3.89 1.37 7.71
C LYS A 73 2.45 1.81 7.38
N SER A 74 1.82 2.58 8.25
CA SER A 74 0.44 3.09 8.06
C SER A 74 0.34 4.15 6.96
N LYS A 75 1.44 4.88 6.73
CA LYS A 75 1.57 5.92 5.71
C LYS A 75 1.98 5.35 4.35
N GLN A 76 2.42 4.10 4.27
CA GLN A 76 2.83 3.50 3.00
C GLN A 76 1.62 3.06 2.17
N ARG A 77 1.63 3.36 0.88
CA ARG A 77 0.85 2.66 -0.15
C ARG A 77 1.82 1.99 -1.13
N LEU A 78 1.67 0.69 -1.31
CA LEU A 78 2.51 -0.10 -2.21
C LEU A 78 1.70 -0.46 -3.45
N PHE A 79 2.29 -0.34 -4.64
CA PHE A 79 1.63 -0.63 -5.90
C PHE A 79 2.47 -1.56 -6.78
N PHE A 80 1.80 -2.49 -7.46
CA PHE A 80 2.40 -3.34 -8.47
C PHE A 80 1.43 -3.53 -9.64
N ALA A 81 1.93 -3.33 -10.88
CA ALA A 81 1.11 -3.44 -12.10
C ALA A 81 -0.22 -2.66 -12.03
N GLY A 82 -0.20 -1.44 -11.45
CA GLY A 82 -1.37 -0.59 -11.27
C GLY A 82 -2.30 -0.96 -10.11
N LYS A 83 -2.00 -2.03 -9.35
CA LYS A 83 -2.82 -2.48 -8.22
C LYS A 83 -2.19 -2.12 -6.88
N GLN A 84 -2.99 -1.61 -5.95
CA GLN A 84 -2.57 -1.45 -4.56
C GLN A 84 -2.42 -2.82 -3.90
N LEU A 85 -1.34 -2.98 -3.13
CA LEU A 85 -1.07 -4.20 -2.35
C LEU A 85 -1.69 -4.08 -0.96
N GLU A 86 -2.46 -5.10 -0.58
CA GLU A 86 -3.25 -5.12 0.65
C GLU A 86 -2.64 -6.06 1.71
N ASP A 87 -2.74 -5.68 2.98
CA ASP A 87 -2.04 -6.33 4.10
C ASP A 87 -2.43 -7.80 4.33
N GLY A 88 -3.64 -8.19 3.90
CA GLY A 88 -4.16 -9.56 4.00
C GLY A 88 -3.58 -10.56 2.98
N TYR A 89 -2.81 -10.09 2.00
CA TYR A 89 -2.31 -10.91 0.89
C TYR A 89 -0.80 -11.14 0.97
N LYS A 90 -0.33 -12.08 0.15
CA LYS A 90 1.07 -12.45 -0.04
C LYS A 90 1.58 -11.94 -1.38
N LEU A 91 2.91 -11.89 -1.55
CA LEU A 91 3.53 -11.55 -2.83
C LEU A 91 3.13 -12.51 -3.96
N PHE A 92 2.89 -13.78 -3.62
CA PHE A 92 2.40 -14.79 -4.55
C PHE A 92 1.05 -14.43 -5.17
N ASP A 93 0.11 -13.88 -4.38
CA ASP A 93 -1.25 -13.57 -4.82
C ASP A 93 -1.25 -12.50 -5.93
N TYR A 94 -0.28 -11.58 -5.87
CA TYR A 94 -0.06 -10.55 -6.88
C TYR A 94 0.89 -10.96 -8.02
N LYS A 95 1.36 -12.21 -8.02
CA LYS A 95 2.31 -12.75 -9.00
C LYS A 95 3.60 -11.95 -9.12
N ILE A 96 4.06 -11.35 -8.02
CA ILE A 96 5.33 -10.61 -7.97
C ILE A 96 6.48 -11.61 -8.06
N ASN A 97 7.41 -11.38 -8.98
CA ASN A 97 8.57 -12.21 -9.28
C ASN A 97 9.89 -11.48 -9.03
N VAL A 98 10.99 -12.21 -9.20
CA VAL A 98 12.34 -11.64 -9.11
C VAL A 98 12.50 -10.47 -10.09
N ASN A 99 13.19 -9.41 -9.67
CA ASN A 99 13.42 -8.16 -10.41
C ASN A 99 12.20 -7.26 -10.64
N ASP A 100 10.99 -7.68 -10.27
CA ASP A 100 9.81 -6.83 -10.39
C ASP A 100 9.94 -5.59 -9.51
N THR A 101 9.26 -4.53 -9.93
CA THR A 101 9.31 -3.22 -9.25
C THR A 101 8.00 -2.93 -8.55
N VAL A 102 8.05 -2.81 -7.23
CA VAL A 102 6.94 -2.31 -6.40
C VAL A 102 7.14 -0.81 -6.18
N GLN A 103 6.13 -0.03 -6.52
CA GLN A 103 6.12 1.42 -6.31
C GLN A 103 5.68 1.73 -4.88
N VAL A 104 6.33 2.70 -4.26
CA VAL A 104 6.10 3.14 -2.89
C VAL A 104 5.64 4.59 -2.90
N MET A 105 4.48 4.85 -2.30
CA MET A 105 3.95 6.20 -2.08
C MET A 105 3.75 6.46 -0.59
N GLU A 106 4.02 7.68 -0.15
CA GLU A 106 3.71 8.14 1.21
C GLU A 106 2.36 8.88 1.22
N LYS A 107 1.47 8.49 2.14
CA LYS A 107 0.21 9.22 2.38
C LYS A 107 0.53 10.56 3.04
N PRO A 108 0.01 11.69 2.53
CA PRO A 108 0.08 12.95 3.24
C PRO A 108 -0.65 12.80 4.58
N VAL A 109 -0.03 13.29 5.65
CA VAL A 109 -0.70 13.39 6.94
C VAL A 109 -1.66 14.56 6.85
N LEU A 110 -2.97 14.28 6.80
CA LEU A 110 -3.97 15.27 7.15
C LEU A 110 -3.89 15.42 8.67
N GLU A 111 -3.13 16.42 9.14
CA GLU A 111 -3.19 16.80 10.54
C GLU A 111 -4.58 17.37 10.79
N ALA A 112 -5.44 16.56 11.38
CA ALA A 112 -6.66 17.05 12.01
C ALA A 112 -6.25 18.20 12.93
N ILE A 113 -6.82 19.38 12.71
CA ILE A 113 -6.73 20.52 13.61
C ILE A 113 -7.15 20.01 15.00
N LYS A 114 -6.17 19.85 15.88
CA LYS A 114 -6.41 19.46 17.27
C LYS A 114 -6.82 20.72 18.01
N ASP A 115 -8.12 20.94 18.14
CA ASP A 115 -8.62 21.81 19.20
C ASP A 115 -8.34 21.12 20.54
N SER A 116 -7.34 21.66 21.22
CA SER A 116 -7.02 21.37 22.61
C SER A 116 -8.04 22.06 23.52
N ASP A 117 -8.85 21.32 24.28
CA ASP A 117 -8.85 21.35 25.75
C ASP A 117 -9.85 20.33 26.34
N ARG A 118 -9.59 19.92 27.58
CA ARG A 118 -10.22 18.84 28.33
C ARG A 118 -11.64 19.17 28.79
N THR A 119 -12.54 18.19 28.84
CA THR A 119 -13.19 17.73 30.09
C THR A 119 -14.13 16.55 29.83
N ASP A 120 -13.99 15.56 30.69
CA ASP A 120 -14.87 14.41 30.86
C ASP A 120 -16.28 14.90 31.24
N SER A 121 -17.23 14.73 30.34
CA SER A 121 -18.66 14.59 30.65
C SER A 121 -19.38 14.27 29.35
N SER A 122 -20.09 13.14 29.34
CA SER A 122 -21.00 12.78 28.24
C SER A 122 -22.07 13.86 28.07
N PRO A 123 -22.42 14.25 26.83
CA PRO A 123 -23.80 14.59 26.56
C PRO A 123 -24.30 13.99 25.25
N THR A 124 -25.36 13.21 25.37
CA THR A 124 -26.35 12.92 24.33
C THR A 124 -26.74 14.22 23.61
N LYS A 125 -26.38 14.38 22.33
CA LYS A 125 -27.03 15.35 21.43
C LYS A 125 -27.08 14.83 20.00
N ASN A 126 -28.30 14.51 19.57
CA ASN A 126 -28.72 14.53 18.16
C ASN A 126 -28.25 15.85 17.52
N LYS A 127 -27.21 15.80 16.68
CA LYS A 127 -26.95 16.85 15.71
C LYS A 127 -27.58 16.41 14.39
N LYS A 128 -28.62 17.13 13.98
CA LYS A 128 -29.22 17.02 12.64
C LYS A 128 -28.10 17.28 11.63
N ALA A 129 -27.89 16.35 10.69
CA ALA A 129 -26.87 16.48 9.66
C ALA A 129 -27.04 17.83 8.91
N PRO A 130 -25.96 18.50 8.52
CA PRO A 130 -26.02 19.68 7.66
C PRO A 130 -26.81 19.36 6.38
N ALA A 131 -27.64 20.30 5.92
CA ALA A 131 -28.44 20.11 4.72
C ALA A 131 -27.54 20.19 3.47
N GLU A 132 -27.64 19.20 2.59
CA GLU A 132 -26.99 19.18 1.26
C GLU A 132 -27.59 20.30 0.39
N VAL A 133 -26.75 21.17 -0.16
CA VAL A 133 -27.18 22.24 -1.08
C VAL A 133 -26.60 21.95 -2.47
N PRO A 134 -27.44 21.76 -3.52
CA PRO A 134 -26.95 21.59 -4.89
C PRO A 134 -26.12 22.80 -5.34
N CYS A 135 -24.99 22.56 -5.99
CA CYS A 135 -24.09 23.62 -6.46
C CYS A 135 -23.47 23.30 -7.84
N VAL A 136 -22.72 24.26 -8.39
CA VAL A 136 -22.03 24.11 -9.68
C VAL A 136 -20.54 23.91 -9.42
N SER A 137 -19.94 22.94 -10.11
CA SER A 137 -18.50 22.70 -10.08
C SER A 137 -17.79 23.37 -11.28
N PRO A 138 -16.59 23.93 -11.09
CA PRO A 138 -15.73 24.37 -12.19
C PRO A 138 -14.94 23.23 -12.85
N TYR A 139 -14.98 22.01 -12.29
CA TYR A 139 -14.15 20.88 -12.71
C TYR A 139 -14.93 19.82 -13.50
N PHE A 140 -16.11 19.45 -13.02
CA PHE A 140 -16.91 18.36 -13.59
C PHE A 140 -18.39 18.74 -13.65
N THR A 141 -19.08 18.18 -14.64
CA THR A 141 -20.52 18.33 -14.84
C THR A 141 -21.26 17.03 -14.55
N ILE A 142 -22.56 17.14 -14.25
CA ILE A 142 -23.41 15.96 -14.09
C ILE A 142 -23.41 15.19 -15.41
N GLY A 143 -22.98 13.94 -15.36
CA GLY A 143 -22.85 13.08 -16.52
C GLY A 143 -21.41 12.69 -16.86
N ASP A 144 -20.42 13.43 -16.36
CA ASP A 144 -19.01 13.17 -16.64
C ASP A 144 -18.56 11.84 -16.04
N ILE A 145 -17.69 11.16 -16.78
CA ILE A 145 -17.04 9.94 -16.37
C ILE A 145 -15.74 10.31 -15.67
N VAL A 146 -15.61 9.92 -14.41
CA VAL A 146 -14.48 10.23 -13.53
C VAL A 146 -13.91 8.96 -12.95
N ASP A 147 -12.59 8.94 -12.80
CA ASP A 147 -11.91 7.94 -11.98
C ASP A 147 -12.11 8.30 -10.52
N ALA A 148 -12.82 7.45 -9.78
CA ALA A 148 -13.03 7.59 -8.35
C ALA A 148 -12.33 6.46 -7.59
N CYS A 149 -11.78 6.81 -6.42
CA CYS A 149 -11.08 5.87 -5.57
C CYS A 149 -11.97 5.51 -4.38
N ASP A 150 -12.19 4.21 -4.18
CA ASP A 150 -12.97 3.74 -3.04
C ASP A 150 -12.18 3.99 -1.76
N ALA A 151 -12.71 4.79 -0.85
CA ALA A 151 -12.01 5.17 0.37
C ALA A 151 -11.77 3.97 1.33
N THR A 152 -12.55 2.89 1.19
CA THR A 152 -12.49 1.68 2.03
C THR A 152 -11.44 0.69 1.52
N PHE A 153 -11.40 0.49 0.20
CA PHE A 153 -10.62 -0.57 -0.47
C PHE A 153 -9.48 -0.03 -1.34
N GLY A 154 -9.41 1.29 -1.57
CA GLY A 154 -8.36 1.94 -2.36
C GLY A 154 -8.36 1.60 -3.85
N ALA A 155 -9.43 0.96 -4.33
CA ALA A 155 -9.59 0.59 -5.72
C ALA A 155 -10.05 1.80 -6.54
N TRP A 156 -9.42 2.03 -7.68
CA TRP A 156 -9.88 3.00 -8.66
C TRP A 156 -10.93 2.35 -9.56
N PHE A 157 -12.02 3.07 -9.77
CA PHE A 157 -13.12 2.64 -10.61
C PHE A 157 -13.59 3.81 -11.46
N GLU A 158 -14.10 3.47 -12.64
CA GLU A 158 -14.78 4.43 -13.49
C GLU A 158 -16.21 4.64 -12.95
N GLY A 159 -16.56 5.89 -12.70
CA GLY A 159 -17.88 6.25 -12.19
C GLY A 159 -18.42 7.49 -12.87
N LYS A 160 -19.75 7.64 -12.87
CA LYS A 160 -20.45 8.77 -13.48
C LYS A 160 -20.88 9.76 -12.40
N VAL A 161 -20.57 11.05 -12.58
CA VAL A 161 -21.06 12.11 -11.69
C VAL A 161 -22.57 12.22 -11.84
N ILE A 162 -23.32 12.04 -10.74
CA ILE A 162 -24.79 12.10 -10.73
C ILE A 162 -25.33 13.31 -9.97
N GLU A 163 -24.55 13.86 -9.03
CA GLU A 163 -24.97 15.01 -8.21
C GLU A 163 -23.74 15.79 -7.74
N ILE A 164 -23.88 17.12 -7.64
CA ILE A 164 -22.85 18.05 -7.17
C ILE A 164 -23.48 18.94 -6.09
N PHE A 165 -22.88 18.99 -4.91
CA PHE A 165 -23.46 19.65 -3.75
C PHE A 165 -22.38 20.17 -2.79
N SER A 166 -22.75 21.08 -1.89
CA SER A 166 -21.89 21.61 -0.83
C SER A 166 -22.58 21.57 0.53
N TYR A 167 -21.77 21.68 1.59
CA TYR A 167 -22.23 21.78 2.98
C TYR A 167 -21.84 23.15 3.57
N PRO A 168 -22.74 24.15 3.54
CA PRO A 168 -22.46 25.44 4.17
C PRO A 168 -22.16 25.26 5.67
N PRO A 169 -21.21 26.03 6.25
CA PRO A 169 -20.55 27.22 5.69
C PRO A 169 -19.26 26.93 4.90
N GLU A 170 -18.84 25.68 4.78
CA GLU A 170 -17.61 25.31 4.08
C GLU A 170 -17.90 25.24 2.56
N GLU A 171 -17.25 26.08 1.75
CA GLU A 171 -17.41 26.10 0.28
C GLU A 171 -16.75 24.89 -0.42
N GLU A 172 -16.65 23.76 0.27
CA GLU A 172 -16.12 22.53 -0.31
C GLU A 172 -17.20 21.88 -1.21
N ILE A 173 -16.78 21.46 -2.41
CA ILE A 173 -17.64 20.87 -3.42
C ILE A 173 -17.52 19.35 -3.34
N TYR A 174 -18.66 18.67 -3.20
CA TYR A 174 -18.77 17.23 -3.14
C TYR A 174 -19.50 16.69 -4.37
N TYR A 175 -19.13 15.48 -4.77
CA TYR A 175 -19.70 14.80 -5.95
C TYR A 175 -20.25 13.44 -5.51
N LYS A 176 -21.51 13.15 -5.83
CA LYS A 176 -22.00 11.76 -5.79
C LYS A 176 -21.66 11.11 -7.12
N VAL A 177 -20.95 9.99 -7.04
CA VAL A 177 -20.49 9.24 -8.20
C VAL A 177 -21.16 7.86 -8.19
N GLN A 178 -21.84 7.52 -9.29
CA GLN A 178 -22.46 6.22 -9.48
C GLN A 178 -21.51 5.29 -10.24
N PHE A 179 -21.28 4.11 -9.70
CA PHE A 179 -20.52 3.05 -10.36
C PHE A 179 -21.27 2.51 -11.57
N SER A 180 -20.58 2.34 -12.70
CA SER A 180 -21.09 1.52 -13.80
C SER A 180 -20.84 0.05 -13.45
N HIS A 181 -21.87 -0.65 -12.99
CA HIS A 181 -21.81 -2.12 -12.99
C HIS A 181 -21.86 -2.58 -14.45
N THR A 182 -20.72 -3.02 -14.97
CA THR A 182 -20.66 -3.87 -16.16
C THR A 182 -20.57 -5.33 -15.76
#